data_AF-A0A9E0H8X0-F1
#
_entry.id   AF-A0A9E0H8X0-F1
#
_cell.length_a   1.000
_cell.length_b   1.000
_cell.length_c   1.000
_cell.angle_alpha   90.00
_cell.angle_beta   90.00
_cell.angle_gamma   90.00
#
_symmetry.space_group_name_H-M   'P 1'
#
loop_
_entity.id
_entity.type
_entity.pdbx_description
1 polymer ?
#
loop_
_entity_poly.entity_id
_entity_poly.type
_entity_poly.pdbx_seq_one_letter_code
_entity_poly.pdbx_strand_id
1 'polypeptide(L)'
;MKRSRLEFAKLFSASMLVLAACSGPSGGGADDDDDDDTPAVDAAVDTAGCANPVPEVCGNTIDDDCDGIADCDDADCSDACNNANCGQAQVGGTLALPDNNCSEDLSVPCPGYENPINITGFNPGQTLNDANGILGICLNIEHSWMRDIIIYAQCPNGTRVMMSQFEGRTGGQVFLGEPNDSDGTNPTPGVGYDYCWAPTATNLPWIPYANMTNVGTLPSGDYQASQPWSAFVGCPLNGEWKLRVEDRWAIDNGFIFNWQVKFDPNLVPDCANWPG
;
A
#
# COMPACT_ATOMS: atom_id res chain seq x y z
N MET A 1 43.83 35.18 -7.40
CA MET A 1 44.78 35.57 -6.32
C MET A 1 44.40 34.77 -5.08
N LYS A 2 45.24 33.81 -4.64
CA LYS A 2 45.34 33.21 -3.27
C LYS A 2 44.03 32.69 -2.62
N ARG A 3 43.85 31.40 -2.27
CA ARG A 3 44.77 30.47 -1.60
C ARG A 3 44.31 29.01 -1.75
N SER A 4 45.26 28.14 -2.07
CA SER A 4 45.27 26.69 -1.87
C SER A 4 45.48 26.32 -0.40
N ARG A 5 44.94 25.17 0.04
CA ARG A 5 45.72 24.03 0.59
C ARG A 5 44.78 22.90 1.04
N LEU A 6 44.79 21.81 0.26
CA LEU A 6 44.34 20.48 0.65
C LEU A 6 45.52 19.81 1.37
N GLU A 7 45.34 19.36 2.61
CA GLU A 7 46.31 18.53 3.32
C GLU A 7 45.84 17.07 3.28
N PHE A 8 46.77 16.20 2.90
CA PHE A 8 46.64 14.77 2.67
C PHE A 8 47.36 14.07 3.82
N ALA A 9 46.67 13.28 4.66
CA ALA A 9 47.34 12.51 5.71
C ALA A 9 46.65 11.15 6.00
N LYS A 10 47.16 10.14 5.31
CA LYS A 10 47.55 8.76 5.72
C LYS A 10 46.70 7.96 6.74
N LEU A 11 46.37 6.75 6.26
CA LEU A 11 45.97 5.53 6.97
C LEU A 11 46.82 5.21 8.22
N PHE A 12 46.17 4.63 9.23
CA PHE A 12 46.74 3.55 10.05
C PHE A 12 45.69 2.46 10.29
N SER A 13 46.09 1.22 10.01
CA SER A 13 45.38 -0.03 10.27
C SER A 13 45.84 -0.60 11.62
N ALA A 14 44.93 -1.20 12.39
CA ALA A 14 45.27 -2.19 13.42
C ALA A 14 44.08 -3.12 13.68
N SER A 15 44.21 -4.37 13.25
CA SER A 15 43.38 -5.51 13.63
C SER A 15 43.47 -5.81 15.13
N MET A 16 42.38 -6.28 15.72
CA MET A 16 42.43 -7.08 16.94
C MET A 16 41.43 -8.23 16.84
N LEU A 17 41.97 -9.45 16.75
CA LEU A 17 41.26 -10.73 16.78
C LEU A 17 41.83 -11.50 17.96
N VAL A 18 40.99 -11.88 18.94
CA VAL A 18 41.31 -12.97 19.89
C VAL A 18 40.02 -13.73 20.21
N LEU A 19 40.03 -15.02 19.84
CA LEU A 19 39.10 -16.08 20.21
C LEU A 19 39.26 -16.47 21.69
N ALA A 20 38.18 -16.91 22.33
CA ALA A 20 38.24 -17.96 23.33
C ALA A 20 36.98 -18.84 23.28
N ALA A 21 37.18 -20.10 22.90
CA ALA A 21 36.23 -21.19 22.96
C ALA A 21 36.29 -21.89 24.33
N CYS A 22 35.19 -22.51 24.76
CA CYS A 22 35.22 -23.74 25.55
C CYS A 22 33.92 -24.54 25.36
N SER A 23 34.08 -25.85 25.28
CA SER A 23 33.17 -26.87 24.79
C SER A 23 32.73 -27.89 25.87
N GLY A 24 31.44 -28.29 25.83
CA GLY A 24 30.84 -29.62 26.15
C GLY A 24 30.86 -30.20 27.59
N PRO A 25 30.14 -31.32 27.88
CA PRO A 25 29.40 -32.21 26.95
C PRO A 25 28.00 -32.76 27.42
N SER A 26 27.26 -33.30 26.44
CA SER A 26 26.50 -34.58 26.38
C SER A 26 25.46 -35.04 27.43
N GLY A 27 24.27 -35.35 26.90
CA GLY A 27 23.34 -36.44 27.29
C GLY A 27 21.96 -36.14 26.67
N GLY A 28 21.28 -36.96 25.84
CA GLY A 28 21.38 -38.38 25.50
C GLY A 28 20.03 -39.06 25.83
N GLY A 29 19.22 -39.37 24.81
CA GLY A 29 17.96 -40.15 24.88
C GLY A 29 16.84 -39.47 24.07
N ALA A 30 16.58 -39.86 22.82
CA ALA A 30 15.81 -41.04 22.37
C ALA A 30 14.31 -40.86 22.63
N ASP A 31 13.55 -40.40 21.64
CA ASP A 31 12.75 -41.19 20.67
C ASP A 31 11.29 -41.14 21.14
N ASP A 32 10.39 -40.50 20.39
CA ASP A 32 8.99 -40.89 20.22
C ASP A 32 8.33 -39.92 19.22
N ASP A 33 7.66 -40.53 18.26
CA ASP A 33 7.07 -39.95 17.06
C ASP A 33 5.84 -39.08 17.40
N ASP A 34 5.84 -37.83 16.94
CA ASP A 34 4.61 -37.04 16.74
C ASP A 34 4.78 -36.23 15.45
N ASP A 35 4.66 -36.94 14.33
CA ASP A 35 4.24 -36.35 13.05
C ASP A 35 2.79 -35.86 13.22
N ASP A 36 2.62 -34.68 13.82
CA ASP A 36 1.40 -33.88 13.68
C ASP A 36 1.73 -32.69 12.76
N ASP A 37 1.92 -33.01 11.48
CA ASP A 37 1.67 -32.07 10.38
C ASP A 37 0.15 -31.81 10.33
N THR A 38 -0.36 -31.06 11.30
CA THR A 38 -1.59 -30.29 11.13
C THR A 38 -1.17 -28.86 10.78
N PRO A 39 -1.56 -28.34 9.61
CA PRO A 39 -1.39 -26.93 9.34
C PRO A 39 -2.21 -26.19 10.40
N ALA A 40 -1.56 -25.25 11.07
CA ALA A 40 -2.22 -24.33 11.98
C ALA A 40 -3.46 -23.76 11.29
N VAL A 41 -4.63 -24.23 11.71
CA VAL A 41 -5.91 -23.62 11.35
C VAL A 41 -5.88 -22.19 11.90
N ASP A 42 -5.79 -21.25 10.97
CA ASP A 42 -5.98 -19.84 11.21
C ASP A 42 -7.29 -19.64 11.99
N ALA A 43 -7.23 -18.77 13.00
CA ALA A 43 -8.35 -18.26 13.81
C ALA A 43 -9.48 -19.26 14.13
N ALA A 44 -9.47 -19.84 15.32
CA ALA A 44 -10.57 -20.64 15.85
C ALA A 44 -11.94 -19.97 15.60
N VAL A 45 -12.72 -20.55 14.68
CA VAL A 45 -14.12 -20.22 14.42
C VAL A 45 -14.91 -20.47 15.71
N ASP A 46 -15.83 -19.55 16.03
CA ASP A 46 -16.64 -19.63 17.24
C ASP A 46 -17.66 -20.78 17.10
N THR A 47 -17.27 -21.97 17.54
CA THR A 47 -18.11 -23.19 17.60
C THR A 47 -19.21 -23.13 18.67
N ALA A 48 -19.53 -21.94 19.21
CA ALA A 48 -20.57 -21.71 20.21
C ALA A 48 -22.00 -21.89 19.65
N GLY A 49 -22.30 -23.09 19.14
CA GLY A 49 -23.60 -23.42 18.55
C GLY A 49 -23.80 -24.89 18.16
N CYS A 50 -22.73 -25.70 18.08
CA CYS A 50 -22.73 -27.02 17.45
C CYS A 50 -23.41 -28.16 18.24
N ALA A 51 -24.70 -28.00 18.54
CA ALA A 51 -25.57 -29.06 19.05
C ALA A 51 -26.54 -29.58 17.98
N ASN A 52 -26.73 -28.86 16.87
CA ASN A 52 -27.64 -29.25 15.79
C ASN A 52 -27.24 -28.57 14.46
N PRO A 53 -26.47 -29.25 13.59
CA PRO A 53 -26.01 -28.66 12.33
C PRO A 53 -27.21 -28.34 11.43
N VAL A 54 -27.22 -27.13 10.88
CA VAL A 54 -28.19 -26.64 9.90
C VAL A 54 -27.43 -26.22 8.64
N PRO A 55 -28.08 -26.10 7.47
CA PRO A 55 -27.40 -25.58 6.30
C PRO A 55 -26.80 -24.20 6.58
N GLU A 56 -25.58 -23.98 6.08
CA GLU A 56 -24.80 -22.77 6.35
C GLU A 56 -25.58 -21.49 6.02
N VAL A 57 -25.62 -20.54 6.97
CA VAL A 57 -26.20 -19.22 6.74
C VAL A 57 -25.08 -18.24 6.40
N CYS A 58 -24.75 -18.17 5.12
CA CYS A 58 -23.69 -17.30 4.60
C CYS A 58 -23.80 -15.83 5.06
N GLY A 59 -22.68 -15.27 5.48
CA GLY A 59 -22.49 -13.89 5.92
C GLY A 59 -22.84 -13.62 7.38
N ASN A 60 -22.74 -14.62 8.27
CA ASN A 60 -23.05 -14.46 9.70
C ASN A 60 -21.85 -14.77 10.62
N THR A 61 -20.71 -15.19 10.08
CA THR A 61 -19.45 -15.55 10.76
C THR A 61 -19.54 -16.74 11.71
N ILE A 62 -20.59 -17.55 11.58
CA ILE A 62 -20.88 -18.72 12.41
C ILE A 62 -20.85 -19.94 11.51
N ASP A 63 -20.09 -20.95 11.92
CA ASP A 63 -20.15 -22.30 11.36
C ASP A 63 -21.47 -22.96 11.79
N ASP A 64 -22.52 -22.82 10.97
CA ASP A 64 -23.88 -23.28 11.24
C ASP A 64 -24.03 -24.79 10.95
N ASP A 65 -23.23 -25.31 10.02
CA ASP A 65 -23.26 -26.70 9.58
C ASP A 65 -22.23 -27.61 10.29
N CYS A 66 -21.33 -26.99 11.06
CA CYS A 66 -20.34 -27.57 11.96
C CYS A 66 -19.24 -28.39 11.27
N ASP A 67 -18.88 -28.04 10.04
CA ASP A 67 -17.79 -28.69 9.31
C ASP A 67 -16.42 -28.01 9.52
N GLY A 68 -16.40 -26.90 10.26
CA GLY A 68 -15.21 -26.16 10.67
C GLY A 68 -14.79 -25.07 9.70
N ILE A 69 -15.59 -24.81 8.67
CA ILE A 69 -15.50 -23.65 7.79
C ILE A 69 -16.79 -22.84 7.93
N ALA A 70 -16.75 -21.54 7.65
CA ALA A 70 -17.92 -20.67 7.78
C ALA A 70 -17.96 -19.67 6.63
N ASP A 71 -19.16 -19.19 6.29
CA ASP A 71 -19.39 -18.17 5.28
C ASP A 71 -18.61 -18.42 3.96
N CYS A 72 -17.80 -17.48 3.50
CA CYS A 72 -17.15 -17.55 2.19
C CYS A 72 -16.01 -18.54 2.09
N ASP A 73 -15.52 -19.02 3.22
CA ASP A 73 -14.56 -20.12 3.27
C ASP A 73 -15.27 -21.48 3.22
N ASP A 74 -16.60 -21.51 3.39
CA ASP A 74 -17.45 -22.69 3.27
C ASP A 74 -17.84 -22.98 1.79
N ALA A 75 -17.66 -24.24 1.38
CA ALA A 75 -18.05 -24.73 0.07
C ALA A 75 -19.56 -24.58 -0.22
N ASP A 76 -20.39 -24.65 0.83
CA ASP A 76 -21.84 -24.54 0.77
C ASP A 76 -22.32 -23.08 0.56
N CYS A 77 -21.41 -22.10 0.66
CA CYS A 77 -21.67 -20.68 0.44
C CYS A 77 -21.06 -20.10 -0.85
N SER A 78 -20.51 -20.95 -1.71
CA SER A 78 -19.79 -20.56 -2.94
C SER A 78 -20.58 -19.65 -3.92
N ASP A 79 -21.91 -19.69 -3.91
CA ASP A 79 -22.76 -18.79 -4.73
C ASP A 79 -23.13 -17.46 -4.01
N ALA A 80 -23.03 -17.40 -2.68
CA ALA A 80 -23.45 -16.26 -1.86
C ALA A 80 -22.37 -15.17 -1.72
N CYS A 81 -21.10 -15.49 -2.03
CA CYS A 81 -19.96 -14.59 -1.89
C CYS A 81 -19.66 -13.72 -3.12
N ASN A 82 -20.66 -13.53 -3.98
CA ASN A 82 -20.57 -12.75 -5.21
C ASN A 82 -20.63 -11.23 -4.95
N ASN A 83 -19.75 -10.69 -4.12
CA ASN A 83 -19.56 -9.25 -4.00
C ASN A 83 -18.33 -8.82 -4.81
N ALA A 84 -18.56 -8.21 -5.97
CA ALA A 84 -17.50 -7.71 -6.84
C ALA A 84 -16.61 -6.64 -6.18
N ASN A 85 -17.08 -6.01 -5.10
CA ASN A 85 -16.35 -5.00 -4.34
C ASN A 85 -15.74 -5.57 -3.05
N CYS A 86 -15.77 -6.89 -2.81
CA CYS A 86 -15.19 -7.46 -1.59
C CYS A 86 -13.73 -7.02 -1.41
N GLY A 87 -13.41 -6.49 -0.23
CA GLY A 87 -12.08 -5.98 0.11
C GLY A 87 -11.71 -4.66 -0.58
N GLN A 88 -12.63 -4.01 -1.29
CA GLN A 88 -12.37 -2.77 -2.01
C GLN A 88 -13.13 -1.60 -1.37
N ALA A 89 -12.44 -0.49 -1.14
CA ALA A 89 -13.08 0.73 -0.66
C ALA A 89 -12.62 1.90 -1.52
N GLN A 90 -13.56 2.74 -1.94
CA GLN A 90 -13.31 3.84 -2.86
C GLN A 90 -13.98 5.14 -2.43
N VAL A 91 -13.39 6.25 -2.82
CA VAL A 91 -13.98 7.58 -2.64
C VAL A 91 -13.67 8.44 -3.85
N GLY A 92 -14.68 9.18 -4.29
CA GLY A 92 -14.62 10.02 -5.47
C GLY A 92 -14.86 11.50 -5.14
N GLY A 93 -14.51 12.32 -6.12
CA GLY A 93 -14.73 13.76 -6.10
C GLY A 93 -13.69 14.45 -6.99
N THR A 94 -14.13 15.38 -7.83
CA THR A 94 -13.22 16.22 -8.61
C THR A 94 -12.66 17.31 -7.72
N LEU A 95 -11.35 17.30 -7.50
CA LEU A 95 -10.66 18.29 -6.69
C LEU A 95 -9.39 18.78 -7.38
N ALA A 96 -9.26 20.10 -7.49
CA ALA A 96 -8.03 20.74 -7.94
C ALA A 96 -6.91 20.57 -6.89
N LEU A 97 -5.73 20.17 -7.35
CA LEU A 97 -4.55 20.13 -6.51
C LEU A 97 -4.05 21.55 -6.21
N PRO A 98 -3.61 21.82 -4.97
CA PRO A 98 -3.03 23.11 -4.64
C PRO A 98 -1.65 23.24 -5.31
N ASP A 99 -1.49 24.21 -6.21
CA ASP A 99 -0.21 24.56 -6.83
C ASP A 99 0.69 25.29 -5.80
N ASN A 100 1.75 24.63 -5.32
CA ASN A 100 2.59 25.16 -4.24
C ASN A 100 4.07 25.28 -4.64
N ASN A 101 4.71 26.37 -4.23
CA ASN A 101 6.18 26.50 -4.30
C ASN A 101 6.86 25.92 -3.04
N CYS A 102 6.71 24.62 -2.81
CA CYS A 102 7.20 23.96 -1.60
C CYS A 102 8.73 23.76 -1.59
N SER A 103 9.29 23.62 -0.37
CA SER A 103 10.71 23.30 -0.16
C SER A 103 11.07 21.95 -0.75
N GLU A 104 12.23 21.77 -1.36
CA GLU A 104 12.68 20.45 -1.82
C GLU A 104 12.95 19.47 -0.65
N ASP A 105 13.14 19.99 0.56
CA ASP A 105 13.22 19.18 1.79
C ASP A 105 11.85 18.58 2.15
N LEU A 106 11.72 17.25 2.02
CA LEU A 106 10.50 16.50 2.30
C LEU A 106 10.10 16.51 3.79
N SER A 107 11.00 16.92 4.70
CA SER A 107 10.66 17.08 6.12
C SER A 107 9.85 18.36 6.38
N VAL A 108 9.84 19.30 5.43
CA VAL A 108 9.06 20.53 5.51
C VAL A 108 7.64 20.25 4.98
N PRO A 109 6.58 20.48 5.79
CA PRO A 109 5.21 20.28 5.34
C PRO A 109 4.87 21.10 4.10
N CYS A 110 4.19 20.48 3.15
CA CYS A 110 3.59 21.13 2.00
C CYS A 110 2.07 21.03 2.10
N PRO A 111 1.31 22.07 1.69
CA PRO A 111 -0.12 21.91 1.44
C PRO A 111 -0.35 20.79 0.44
N GLY A 112 -1.43 20.05 0.63
CA GLY A 112 -1.75 18.93 -0.23
C GLY A 112 -3.18 18.49 -0.01
N TYR A 113 -3.68 17.67 -0.91
CA TYR A 113 -4.93 16.97 -0.70
C TYR A 113 -4.69 15.77 0.21
N GLU A 114 -5.52 15.61 1.22
CA GLU A 114 -5.57 14.43 2.07
C GLU A 114 -7.03 13.99 2.18
N ASN A 115 -7.29 12.73 1.88
CA ASN A 115 -8.64 12.21 1.92
C ASN A 115 -8.68 10.85 2.63
N PRO A 116 -9.46 10.75 3.72
CA PRO A 116 -9.63 9.50 4.43
C PRO A 116 -10.74 8.63 3.84
N ILE A 117 -10.50 7.32 3.80
CA ILE A 117 -11.52 6.28 3.69
C ILE A 117 -11.52 5.54 5.03
N ASN A 118 -12.67 5.50 5.70
CA ASN A 118 -12.84 4.70 6.90
C ASN A 118 -13.25 3.27 6.51
N ILE A 119 -12.33 2.34 6.64
CA ILE A 119 -12.52 0.94 6.24
C ILE A 119 -12.99 0.12 7.44
N THR A 120 -14.02 -0.68 7.24
CA THR A 120 -14.60 -1.61 8.20
C THR A 120 -14.89 -2.93 7.49
N GLY A 121 -15.19 -3.99 8.25
CA GLY A 121 -15.57 -5.30 7.67
C GLY A 121 -14.49 -6.37 7.84
N PHE A 122 -13.31 -6.03 8.36
CA PHE A 122 -12.31 -7.00 8.80
C PHE A 122 -12.57 -7.45 10.25
N ASN A 123 -11.96 -8.55 10.68
CA ASN A 123 -12.05 -9.01 12.06
C ASN A 123 -11.55 -7.94 13.05
N PRO A 124 -12.15 -7.83 14.26
CA PRO A 124 -11.68 -6.88 15.27
C PRO A 124 -10.20 -7.08 15.61
N GLY A 125 -9.39 -6.04 15.40
CA GLY A 125 -7.94 -6.11 15.65
C GLY A 125 -7.12 -6.80 14.57
N GLN A 126 -7.72 -7.21 13.44
CA GLN A 126 -6.99 -7.82 12.33
C GLN A 126 -5.94 -6.85 11.76
N THR A 127 -4.73 -7.37 11.60
CA THR A 127 -3.58 -6.64 11.03
C THR A 127 -3.13 -7.26 9.72
N LEU A 128 -2.50 -6.45 8.88
CA LEU A 128 -1.88 -6.91 7.65
C LEU A 128 -0.62 -7.74 7.96
N ASN A 129 -0.66 -9.06 7.74
CA ASN A 129 0.46 -9.96 8.03
C ASN A 129 1.45 -10.07 6.86
N ASP A 130 0.95 -9.92 5.62
CA ASP A 130 1.75 -9.87 4.40
C ASP A 130 1.32 -8.64 3.59
N ALA A 131 2.29 -7.91 3.03
CA ALA A 131 2.06 -6.82 2.10
C ALA A 131 1.21 -7.22 0.89
N ASN A 132 1.29 -8.48 0.44
CA ASN A 132 0.45 -9.01 -0.66
C ASN A 132 -1.05 -9.06 -0.31
N GLY A 133 -1.41 -8.93 0.96
CA GLY A 133 -2.79 -8.72 1.39
C GLY A 133 -3.38 -7.39 0.91
N ILE A 134 -2.57 -6.45 0.42
CA ILE A 134 -3.00 -5.29 -0.36
C ILE A 134 -2.78 -5.60 -1.83
N LEU A 135 -3.85 -5.74 -2.59
CA LEU A 135 -3.80 -5.96 -4.04
C LEU A 135 -3.47 -4.67 -4.79
N GLY A 136 -3.85 -3.52 -4.26
CA GLY A 136 -3.35 -2.24 -4.76
C GLY A 136 -4.04 -1.02 -4.18
N ILE A 137 -3.39 0.13 -4.36
CA ILE A 137 -3.95 1.45 -4.09
C ILE A 137 -3.98 2.18 -5.43
N CYS A 138 -5.15 2.62 -5.88
CA CYS A 138 -5.27 3.29 -7.17
C CYS A 138 -5.78 4.71 -7.02
N LEU A 139 -5.30 5.59 -7.89
CA LEU A 139 -5.65 6.99 -7.97
C LEU A 139 -5.99 7.34 -9.41
N ASN A 140 -7.15 7.96 -9.62
CA ASN A 140 -7.46 8.63 -10.87
C ASN A 140 -7.07 10.11 -10.77
N ILE A 141 -6.08 10.52 -11.56
CA ILE A 141 -5.47 11.85 -11.50
C ILE A 141 -5.06 12.31 -12.91
N GLU A 142 -5.09 13.63 -13.10
CA GLU A 142 -4.36 14.33 -14.15
C GLU A 142 -3.48 15.43 -13.54
N HIS A 143 -2.35 15.71 -14.20
CA HIS A 143 -1.43 16.78 -13.82
C HIS A 143 -0.52 17.17 -14.99
N SER A 144 -0.31 18.47 -15.19
CA SER A 144 0.56 19.01 -16.25
C SER A 144 2.06 18.71 -16.05
N TRP A 145 2.44 18.28 -14.84
CA TRP A 145 3.81 17.87 -14.55
C TRP A 145 3.90 16.82 -13.43
N MET A 146 4.06 15.55 -13.82
CA MET A 146 4.15 14.40 -12.90
C MET A 146 5.24 14.57 -11.83
N ARG A 147 6.34 15.25 -12.15
CA ARG A 147 7.52 15.34 -11.27
C ARG A 147 7.33 16.29 -10.10
N ASP A 148 6.24 17.06 -10.10
CA ASP A 148 5.90 17.96 -9.01
C ASP A 148 5.12 17.24 -7.92
N ILE A 149 4.58 16.07 -8.27
CA ILE A 149 3.68 15.29 -7.45
C ILE A 149 4.43 14.29 -6.59
N ILE A 150 4.16 14.38 -5.28
CA ILE A 150 4.45 13.32 -4.33
C ILE A 150 3.16 12.70 -3.83
N ILE A 151 3.17 11.38 -3.62
CA ILE A 151 1.99 10.64 -3.16
C ILE A 151 2.37 9.72 -2.02
N TYR A 152 1.62 9.82 -0.92
CA TYR A 152 1.72 8.92 0.22
C TYR A 152 0.39 8.21 0.43
N ALA A 153 0.46 6.91 0.69
CA ALA A 153 -0.63 6.21 1.37
C ALA A 153 -0.28 6.07 2.85
N GLN A 154 -1.28 6.19 3.71
CA GLN A 154 -1.15 6.04 5.16
C GLN A 154 -2.18 5.05 5.67
N CYS A 155 -1.74 4.09 6.48
CA CYS A 155 -2.64 3.14 7.14
C CYS A 155 -3.11 3.67 8.52
N PRO A 156 -4.06 3.00 9.20
CA PRO A 156 -4.72 3.51 10.41
C PRO A 156 -3.79 3.81 11.60
N ASN A 157 -2.66 3.13 11.72
CA ASN A 157 -1.69 3.38 12.79
C ASN A 157 -0.75 4.58 12.52
N GLY A 158 -0.90 5.25 11.38
CA GLY A 158 -0.09 6.41 10.97
C GLY A 158 1.13 6.07 10.12
N THR A 159 1.44 4.79 9.90
CA THR A 159 2.53 4.39 8.99
C THR A 159 2.24 4.82 7.56
N ARG A 160 3.25 5.38 6.89
CA ARG A 160 3.18 5.89 5.53
C ARG A 160 4.10 5.11 4.59
N VAL A 161 3.62 4.88 3.37
CA VAL A 161 4.42 4.41 2.23
C VAL A 161 4.34 5.46 1.14
N MET A 162 5.50 5.86 0.63
CA MET A 162 5.61 6.74 -0.52
C MET A 162 5.34 5.96 -1.81
N MET A 163 4.24 6.30 -2.47
CA MET A 163 3.80 5.67 -3.71
C MET A 163 4.53 6.27 -4.91
N SER A 164 4.49 7.60 -5.04
CA SER A 164 5.30 8.38 -5.98
C SER A 164 6.22 9.31 -5.22
N GLN A 165 7.49 9.39 -5.64
CA GLN A 165 8.51 10.25 -5.03
C GLN A 165 8.67 11.59 -5.75
N PHE A 166 9.18 12.57 -5.02
CA PHE A 166 9.65 13.85 -5.55
C PHE A 166 11.19 13.87 -5.57
N GLU A 167 11.81 13.94 -6.75
CA GLU A 167 13.27 13.96 -6.93
C GLU A 167 13.86 15.39 -7.00
N GLY A 168 13.09 16.40 -6.59
CA GLY A 168 13.47 17.81 -6.77
C GLY A 168 13.07 18.33 -8.15
N ARG A 169 13.38 19.61 -8.40
CA ARG A 169 12.96 20.36 -9.60
C ARG A 169 13.85 20.03 -10.81
N THR A 170 13.85 18.76 -11.19
CA THR A 170 14.73 18.20 -12.23
C THR A 170 13.94 17.34 -13.22
N GLY A 171 14.50 17.11 -14.41
CA GLY A 171 13.84 16.34 -15.48
C GLY A 171 12.93 17.21 -16.36
N GLY A 172 12.39 16.59 -17.42
CA GLY A 172 11.45 17.22 -18.35
C GLY A 172 9.99 16.91 -18.01
N GLN A 173 9.09 17.61 -18.70
CA GLN A 173 7.64 17.44 -18.61
C GLN A 173 7.25 16.00 -18.89
N VAL A 174 6.39 15.46 -18.02
CA VAL A 174 5.66 14.22 -18.23
C VAL A 174 4.27 14.45 -17.67
N PHE A 175 3.25 14.29 -18.49
CA PHE A 175 1.86 14.43 -18.03
C PHE A 175 1.40 13.21 -17.23
N LEU A 176 0.52 13.45 -16.27
CA LEU A 176 -0.42 12.44 -15.77
C LEU A 176 -1.76 12.69 -16.47
N GLY A 177 -2.37 11.67 -17.06
CA GLY A 177 -3.60 11.81 -17.84
C GLY A 177 -3.48 12.75 -19.05
N GLU A 178 -4.57 13.47 -19.33
CA GLU A 178 -4.66 14.54 -20.32
C GLU A 178 -5.03 15.85 -19.59
N PRO A 179 -4.07 16.54 -18.96
CA PRO A 179 -4.30 17.77 -18.20
C PRO A 179 -4.65 18.93 -19.14
N ASN A 180 -5.43 19.90 -18.65
CA ASN A 180 -5.63 21.14 -19.41
C ASN A 180 -4.48 22.12 -19.18
N ASP A 181 -3.37 21.94 -19.89
CA ASP A 181 -2.14 22.75 -19.76
C ASP A 181 -2.26 24.19 -20.33
N SER A 182 -3.47 24.71 -20.51
CA SER A 182 -3.75 26.04 -21.09
C SER A 182 -4.72 26.89 -20.26
N ASP A 183 -5.01 26.47 -19.02
CA ASP A 183 -5.98 27.11 -18.13
C ASP A 183 -5.35 28.04 -17.08
N GLY A 184 -4.02 28.03 -16.96
CA GLY A 184 -3.26 28.94 -16.12
C GLY A 184 -3.67 28.85 -14.65
N THR A 185 -4.04 29.97 -14.05
CA THR A 185 -4.37 30.03 -12.60
C THR A 185 -5.82 29.68 -12.28
N ASN A 186 -6.66 29.40 -13.29
CA ASN A 186 -8.05 28.98 -13.10
C ASN A 186 -8.19 27.56 -13.65
N PRO A 187 -7.68 26.56 -12.90
CA PRO A 187 -7.57 25.21 -13.40
C PRO A 187 -8.96 24.65 -13.73
N THR A 188 -9.02 23.90 -14.82
CA THR A 188 -10.23 23.23 -15.32
C THR A 188 -9.90 21.76 -15.52
N PRO A 189 -10.74 20.85 -15.04
CA PRO A 189 -10.40 19.43 -15.05
C PRO A 189 -10.22 18.91 -16.48
N GLY A 190 -9.09 18.24 -16.69
CA GLY A 190 -8.81 17.45 -17.88
C GLY A 190 -9.39 16.03 -17.80
N VAL A 191 -8.69 15.07 -18.43
CA VAL A 191 -9.03 13.64 -18.36
C VAL A 191 -8.03 12.92 -17.46
N GLY A 192 -8.48 12.43 -16.32
CA GLY A 192 -7.67 11.61 -15.42
C GLY A 192 -7.45 10.19 -15.94
N TYR A 193 -6.27 9.65 -15.69
CA TYR A 193 -5.95 8.24 -15.91
C TYR A 193 -5.84 7.49 -14.58
N ASP A 194 -6.07 6.19 -14.63
CA ASP A 194 -5.93 5.32 -13.47
C ASP A 194 -4.47 4.89 -13.30
N TYR A 195 -3.91 5.20 -12.15
CA TYR A 195 -2.59 4.76 -11.74
C TYR A 195 -2.72 3.95 -10.45
N CYS A 196 -2.31 2.69 -10.52
CA CYS A 196 -2.34 1.80 -9.38
C CYS A 196 -0.91 1.52 -8.90
N TRP A 197 -0.75 1.39 -7.59
CA TRP A 197 0.43 0.80 -6.98
C TRP A 197 0.06 -0.54 -6.38
N ALA A 198 0.84 -1.57 -6.70
CA ALA A 198 0.65 -2.92 -6.18
C ALA A 198 2.00 -3.54 -5.76
N PRO A 199 2.02 -4.42 -4.74
CA PRO A 199 3.22 -5.17 -4.37
C PRO A 199 3.78 -6.02 -5.53
N THR A 200 2.90 -6.47 -6.43
CA THR A 200 3.22 -7.33 -7.57
C THR A 200 3.50 -6.57 -8.87
N ALA A 201 3.43 -5.23 -8.86
CA ALA A 201 3.62 -4.42 -10.05
C ALA A 201 5.03 -4.60 -10.65
N THR A 202 5.09 -4.70 -11.97
CA THR A 202 6.34 -4.93 -12.72
C THR A 202 6.90 -3.65 -13.34
N ASN A 203 6.06 -2.65 -13.62
CA ASN A 203 6.56 -1.34 -14.04
C ASN A 203 7.32 -0.69 -12.89
N LEU A 204 8.49 -0.13 -13.20
CA LEU A 204 9.29 0.66 -12.26
C LEU A 204 8.47 1.82 -11.69
N PRO A 205 8.86 2.44 -10.56
CA PRO A 205 8.22 3.66 -10.09
C PRO A 205 8.17 4.74 -11.19
N TRP A 206 7.19 5.64 -11.09
CA TRP A 206 6.85 6.61 -12.14
C TRP A 206 8.04 7.33 -12.78
N ILE A 207 8.91 7.94 -11.97
CA ILE A 207 10.06 8.70 -12.49
C ILE A 207 11.09 7.80 -13.20
N PRO A 208 11.58 6.69 -12.58
CA PRO A 208 12.41 5.72 -13.28
C PRO A 208 11.80 5.17 -14.58
N TYR A 209 10.50 4.85 -14.57
CA TYR A 209 9.79 4.40 -15.76
C TYR A 209 9.82 5.44 -16.87
N ALA A 210 9.45 6.69 -16.54
CA ALA A 210 9.42 7.79 -17.50
C ALA A 210 10.81 8.11 -18.07
N ASN A 211 11.85 8.07 -17.23
CA ASN A 211 13.24 8.25 -17.67
C ASN A 211 13.69 7.13 -18.62
N MET A 212 13.34 5.89 -18.32
CA MET A 212 13.75 4.72 -19.11
C MET A 212 13.03 4.67 -20.47
N THR A 213 11.77 5.06 -20.51
CA THR A 213 10.91 4.94 -21.69
C THR A 213 10.78 6.24 -22.49
N ASN A 214 11.18 7.37 -21.91
CA ASN A 214 11.11 8.71 -22.49
C ASN A 214 9.69 9.05 -23.02
N VAL A 215 8.67 8.73 -22.22
CA VAL A 215 7.26 9.04 -22.51
C VAL A 215 6.94 10.50 -22.23
N GLY A 216 6.03 11.09 -23.03
CA GLY A 216 5.49 12.44 -22.78
C GLY A 216 4.31 12.47 -21.81
N THR A 217 3.58 11.35 -21.70
CA THR A 217 2.51 11.12 -20.73
C THR A 217 2.75 9.77 -20.09
N LEU A 218 2.69 9.69 -18.76
CA LEU A 218 2.78 8.40 -18.08
C LEU A 218 1.53 7.57 -18.41
N PRO A 219 1.67 6.38 -19.01
CA PRO A 219 0.50 5.57 -19.36
C PRO A 219 -0.25 5.11 -18.12
N SER A 220 -1.57 4.89 -18.24
CA SER A 220 -2.34 4.23 -17.18
C SER A 220 -1.79 2.82 -16.94
N GLY A 221 -1.80 2.38 -15.68
CA GLY A 221 -1.40 1.02 -15.31
C GLY A 221 -0.89 0.88 -13.88
N ASP A 222 -0.31 -0.30 -13.62
CA ASP A 222 0.21 -0.68 -12.32
C ASP A 222 1.71 -0.39 -12.22
N TYR A 223 2.12 0.26 -11.15
CA TYR A 223 3.49 0.73 -10.90
C TYR A 223 3.99 0.28 -9.54
N GLN A 224 5.30 0.07 -9.43
CA GLN A 224 5.92 -0.13 -8.13
C GLN A 224 5.85 1.16 -7.32
N ALA A 225 5.62 1.02 -6.01
CA ALA A 225 5.74 2.13 -5.07
C ALA A 225 7.21 2.56 -4.95
N SER A 226 7.43 3.84 -4.64
CA SER A 226 8.77 4.39 -4.43
C SER A 226 9.41 3.92 -3.12
N GLN A 227 8.61 3.42 -2.18
CA GLN A 227 9.03 2.76 -0.95
C GLN A 227 8.46 1.34 -0.85
N PRO A 228 9.15 0.43 -0.12
CA PRO A 228 8.71 -0.95 -0.02
C PRO A 228 7.41 -1.09 0.78
N TRP A 229 6.50 -1.94 0.29
CA TRP A 229 5.23 -2.25 0.92
C TRP A 229 5.36 -2.95 2.28
N SER A 230 6.51 -3.55 2.59
CA SER A 230 6.77 -4.19 3.88
C SER A 230 6.59 -3.25 5.07
N ALA A 231 6.64 -1.93 4.86
CA ALA A 231 6.31 -0.95 5.89
C ALA A 231 4.85 -1.03 6.36
N PHE A 232 3.91 -1.54 5.55
CA PHE A 232 2.52 -1.72 5.97
C PHE A 232 2.25 -3.01 6.73
N VAL A 233 3.21 -3.93 6.83
CA VAL A 233 3.05 -5.14 7.66
C VAL A 233 2.86 -4.72 9.13
N GLY A 234 1.80 -5.22 9.76
CA GLY A 234 1.34 -4.83 11.10
C GLY A 234 0.39 -3.64 11.14
N CYS A 235 0.02 -3.04 10.00
CA CYS A 235 -1.05 -2.05 9.95
C CYS A 235 -2.39 -2.69 10.32
N PRO A 236 -3.23 -2.03 11.15
CA PRO A 236 -4.63 -2.41 11.29
C PRO A 236 -5.34 -2.33 9.93
N LEU A 237 -6.15 -3.33 9.59
CA LEU A 237 -6.94 -3.30 8.35
C LEU A 237 -8.16 -2.38 8.49
N ASN A 238 -8.86 -2.48 9.63
CA ASN A 238 -9.94 -1.58 10.01
C ASN A 238 -9.41 -0.20 10.46
N GLY A 239 -10.09 0.86 10.03
CA GLY A 239 -9.84 2.24 10.44
C GLY A 239 -9.57 3.17 9.27
N GLU A 240 -8.98 4.32 9.57
CA GLU A 240 -8.79 5.41 8.60
C GLU A 240 -7.55 5.18 7.74
N TRP A 241 -7.78 4.78 6.49
CA TRP A 241 -6.76 4.80 5.44
C TRP A 241 -6.79 6.15 4.73
N LYS A 242 -5.62 6.69 4.40
CA LYS A 242 -5.52 8.00 3.74
C LYS A 242 -4.65 7.93 2.51
N LEU A 243 -5.06 8.66 1.48
CA LEU A 243 -4.17 9.09 0.43
C LEU A 243 -3.85 10.56 0.60
N ARG A 244 -2.58 10.91 0.47
CA ARG A 244 -2.09 12.29 0.49
C ARG A 244 -1.32 12.58 -0.78
N VAL A 245 -1.73 13.61 -1.49
CA VAL A 245 -1.10 14.08 -2.74
C VAL A 245 -0.68 15.52 -2.56
N GLU A 246 0.59 15.81 -2.82
CA GLU A 246 1.12 17.17 -2.77
C GLU A 246 1.72 17.51 -4.13
N ASP A 247 1.29 18.63 -4.68
CA ASP A 247 1.99 19.33 -5.75
C ASP A 247 2.97 20.32 -5.10
N ARG A 248 4.26 20.13 -5.38
CA ARG A 248 5.36 20.78 -4.69
C ARG A 248 6.07 21.83 -5.54
N TRP A 249 5.65 22.04 -6.79
CA TRP A 249 6.27 23.07 -7.63
C TRP A 249 5.22 23.94 -8.35
N ALA A 250 5.33 25.25 -8.10
CA ALA A 250 4.64 26.33 -8.80
C ALA A 250 4.48 26.11 -10.31
N ILE A 251 3.37 26.60 -10.87
CA ILE A 251 3.03 26.83 -12.30
C ILE A 251 2.14 25.72 -12.88
N ASP A 252 2.44 24.48 -12.56
CA ASP A 252 1.73 23.32 -13.04
C ASP A 252 0.51 23.04 -12.16
N ASN A 253 -0.51 22.39 -12.71
CA ASN A 253 -1.72 22.10 -11.98
C ASN A 253 -2.35 20.77 -12.43
N GLY A 254 -3.36 20.34 -11.69
CA GLY A 254 -4.16 19.19 -12.08
C GLY A 254 -5.25 18.86 -11.08
N PHE A 255 -5.88 17.70 -11.29
CA PHE A 255 -7.07 17.28 -10.57
C PHE A 255 -7.01 15.81 -10.16
N ILE A 256 -7.53 15.53 -8.96
CA ILE A 256 -7.86 14.18 -8.52
C ILE A 256 -9.35 13.96 -8.74
N PHE A 257 -9.72 12.77 -9.19
CA PHE A 257 -11.12 12.41 -9.46
C PHE A 257 -11.65 11.33 -8.53
N ASN A 258 -10.82 10.36 -8.16
CA ASN A 258 -11.14 9.33 -7.17
C ASN A 258 -9.87 8.59 -6.73
N TRP A 259 -9.97 7.86 -5.62
CA TRP A 259 -8.97 6.86 -5.25
C TRP A 259 -9.61 5.67 -4.54
N GLN A 260 -8.91 4.55 -4.52
CA GLN A 260 -9.38 3.30 -3.94
C GLN A 260 -8.23 2.52 -3.28
N VAL A 261 -8.58 1.71 -2.28
CA VAL A 261 -7.73 0.66 -1.71
C VAL A 261 -8.38 -0.69 -1.99
N LYS A 262 -7.58 -1.66 -2.41
CA LYS A 262 -7.99 -3.04 -2.66
C LYS A 262 -7.17 -3.98 -1.79
N PHE A 263 -7.86 -4.72 -0.93
CA PHE A 263 -7.31 -5.82 -0.15
C PHE A 263 -7.61 -7.15 -0.84
N ASP A 264 -6.86 -8.18 -0.50
CA ASP A 264 -7.17 -9.56 -0.87
C ASP A 264 -8.54 -9.93 -0.24
N PRO A 265 -9.54 -10.34 -1.05
CA PRO A 265 -10.84 -10.77 -0.53
C PRO A 265 -10.75 -11.87 0.53
N ASN A 266 -9.72 -12.72 0.49
CA ASN A 266 -9.51 -13.77 1.49
C ASN A 266 -9.21 -13.21 2.90
N LEU A 267 -8.92 -11.91 3.03
CA LEU A 267 -8.78 -11.26 4.32
C LEU A 267 -10.12 -10.83 4.93
N VAL A 268 -11.20 -10.82 4.14
CA VAL A 268 -12.51 -10.32 4.53
C VAL A 268 -13.37 -11.49 5.06
N PRO A 269 -13.75 -11.49 6.34
CA PRO A 269 -14.59 -12.54 6.92
C PRO A 269 -15.95 -12.67 6.23
N ASP A 270 -16.57 -11.54 5.90
CA ASP A 270 -17.89 -11.49 5.28
C ASP A 270 -17.85 -10.63 4.01
N CYS A 271 -17.51 -11.27 2.89
CA CYS A 271 -17.54 -10.62 1.58
C CYS A 271 -18.96 -10.19 1.17
N ALA A 272 -19.99 -10.95 1.54
CA ALA A 272 -21.36 -10.70 1.12
C ALA A 272 -21.88 -9.35 1.63
N ASN A 273 -21.53 -8.97 2.86
CA ASN A 273 -21.91 -7.70 3.48
C ASN A 273 -20.79 -6.67 3.55
N TRP A 274 -19.76 -6.79 2.71
CA TRP A 274 -18.66 -5.83 2.67
C TRP A 274 -19.16 -4.37 2.47
N PRO A 275 -18.77 -3.42 3.34
CA PRO A 275 -19.37 -2.09 3.39
C PRO A 275 -18.72 -1.03 2.47
N GLY A 276 -17.69 -1.41 1.69
CA GLY A 276 -16.83 -0.47 0.94
C GLY A 276 -17.36 0.07 -0.37
#